data_AF-A0A5P0YZ98-F1
#
_entry.id   AF-A0A5P0YZ98-F1
#
_cell.length_a   1.000
_cell.length_b   1.000
_cell.length_c   1.000
_cell.angle_alpha   90.00
_cell.angle_beta   90.00
_cell.angle_gamma   90.00
#
_symmetry.space_group_name_H-M   'P 1'
#
loop_
_entity.id
_entity.type
_entity.pdbx_description
1 polymer ?
#
loop_
_entity_poly.entity_id
_entity_poly.type
_entity_poly.pdbx_seq_one_letter_code
_entity_poly.pdbx_strand_id
1 'polypeptide(L)'
;DYSTADIPLPPGAVLALYTDGLVEHPGTDIDDAIDDLANQLAAADPGDLDVLADSLIHHAERTAPRHDDIALLLIHPQHQP
;
A
#
# COMPACT_ATOMS: atom_id res chain seq x y z
N ASP A 1 21.70 12.84 -7.40
CA ASP A 1 21.29 12.22 -8.67
C ASP A 1 19.93 11.58 -8.45
N TYR A 2 18.98 11.72 -9.37
CA TYR A 2 17.65 11.12 -9.21
C TYR A 2 17.51 10.00 -10.23
N SER A 3 17.73 8.77 -9.77
CA SER A 3 17.59 7.58 -10.62
C SER A 3 16.11 7.26 -10.86
N THR A 4 15.77 6.98 -12.10
CA THR A 4 14.44 6.53 -12.50
C THR A 4 14.45 5.02 -12.76
N ALA A 5 13.32 4.37 -12.52
CA ALA A 5 13.09 2.96 -12.86
C ALA A 5 11.77 2.83 -13.62
N ASP A 6 11.76 1.97 -14.64
CA ASP A 6 10.56 1.62 -15.39
C ASP A 6 10.09 0.22 -14.98
N ILE A 7 8.83 0.12 -14.53
CA ILE A 7 8.23 -1.14 -14.08
C ILE A 7 6.91 -1.33 -14.85
N PRO A 8 6.73 -2.45 -15.59
CA PRO A 8 5.47 -2.71 -16.29
C PRO A 8 4.35 -3.01 -15.28
N LEU A 9 3.17 -2.43 -15.52
CA LEU A 9 1.94 -2.70 -14.77
C LEU A 9 0.98 -3.52 -15.67
N PRO A 10 1.03 -4.87 -15.62
CA PRO A 10 0.15 -5.69 -16.42
C PRO A 10 -1.33 -5.56 -15.96
N PRO A 11 -2.30 -5.99 -16.78
CA PRO A 11 -3.70 -6.05 -16.36
C PRO A 11 -3.87 -6.80 -15.03
N GLY A 12 -4.66 -6.23 -14.11
CA GLY A 12 -4.87 -6.79 -12.77
C GLY A 12 -3.79 -6.42 -11.74
N ALA A 13 -2.72 -5.71 -12.13
CA ALA A 13 -1.73 -5.22 -11.17
C ALA A 13 -2.22 -4.00 -10.39
N VAL A 14 -1.87 -3.92 -9.11
CA VAL A 14 -2.07 -2.72 -8.28
C VAL A 14 -0.72 -2.13 -7.94
N LEU A 15 -0.54 -0.82 -8.18
CA LEU A 15 0.58 -0.06 -7.68
C LEU A 15 0.13 0.73 -6.45
N ALA A 16 0.81 0.50 -5.32
CA ALA A 16 0.64 1.26 -4.10
C ALA A 16 1.87 2.15 -3.87
N LEU A 17 1.65 3.46 -3.69
CA LEU A 17 2.65 4.42 -3.25
C LEU A 17 2.20 4.97 -1.90
N TYR A 18 3.08 4.95 -0.91
CA TYR A 18 2.73 5.28 0.46
C TYR A 18 3.87 6.04 1.17
N THR A 19 3.52 6.77 2.22
CA THR A 19 4.48 7.30 3.21
C THR A 19 4.76 6.25 4.29
N ASP A 20 5.94 6.32 4.88
CA ASP A 20 6.39 5.45 5.98
C ASP A 20 5.41 5.38 7.16
N GLY A 21 4.66 6.46 7.44
CA GLY A 21 3.57 6.45 8.42
C GLY A 21 2.53 5.32 8.23
N LEU A 22 2.43 4.71 7.04
CA LEU A 22 1.56 3.55 6.80
C LEU A 22 2.09 2.24 7.41
N VAL A 23 3.42 2.08 7.47
CA VAL A 23 4.10 0.84 7.90
C VAL A 23 4.92 1.01 9.19
N GLU A 24 5.19 2.24 9.62
CA GLU A 24 5.99 2.51 10.80
C GLU A 24 5.14 2.37 12.07
N HIS A 25 5.41 1.32 12.84
CA HIS A 25 4.85 1.13 14.17
C HIS A 25 5.91 0.66 15.18
N PRO A 26 5.90 1.18 16.43
CA PRO A 26 6.92 0.85 17.42
C PRO A 26 6.99 -0.64 17.74
N GLY A 27 8.19 -1.22 17.59
CA GLY A 27 8.46 -2.61 18.00
C GLY A 27 8.20 -3.67 16.92
N THR A 28 7.86 -3.28 15.69
CA THR A 28 7.81 -4.18 14.54
C THR A 28 8.98 -3.88 13.60
N ASP A 29 9.51 -4.92 12.96
CA ASP A 29 10.48 -4.76 11.90
C ASP A 29 9.81 -4.14 10.66
N ILE A 30 10.51 -3.23 9.97
CA ILE A 30 9.96 -2.56 8.80
C ILE A 30 9.73 -3.54 7.65
N ASP A 31 10.58 -4.57 7.50
CA ASP A 31 10.43 -5.58 6.46
C ASP A 31 9.17 -6.43 6.73
N ASP A 32 8.91 -6.79 7.99
CA ASP A 32 7.68 -7.50 8.39
C ASP A 32 6.42 -6.68 8.09
N ALA A 33 6.46 -5.36 8.31
CA ALA A 33 5.35 -4.45 8.04
C ALA A 33 5.09 -4.29 6.53
N ILE A 34 6.16 -4.22 5.73
CA ILE A 34 6.07 -4.19 4.26
C ILE A 34 5.51 -5.51 3.73
N ASP A 35 5.94 -6.65 4.28
CA ASP A 35 5.43 -7.96 3.90
C ASP A 35 3.94 -8.12 4.24
N ASP A 36 3.49 -7.62 5.39
CA ASP A 36 2.06 -7.60 5.73
C ASP A 36 1.25 -6.74 4.77
N LEU A 37 1.73 -5.53 4.44
CA LEU A 37 1.11 -4.67 3.44
C LEU A 37 1.03 -5.37 2.07
N ALA A 38 2.11 -6.03 1.64
CA ALA A 38 2.14 -6.78 0.39
C ALA A 38 1.13 -7.94 0.39
N ASN A 39 0.98 -8.65 1.50
CA ASN A 39 -0.01 -9.72 1.66
C ASN A 39 -1.45 -9.18 1.61
N GLN A 40 -1.71 -8.03 2.23
CA GLN A 40 -3.03 -7.38 2.17
C GLN A 40 -3.39 -6.96 0.74
N LEU A 41 -2.43 -6.36 0.01
CA LEU A 41 -2.60 -6.01 -1.41
C LEU A 41 -2.84 -7.25 -2.28
N ALA A 42 -2.13 -8.35 -2.03
CA ALA A 42 -2.28 -9.60 -2.77
C ALA A 42 -3.64 -10.30 -2.52
N ALA A 43 -4.23 -10.09 -1.35
CA ALA A 43 -5.52 -10.67 -0.98
C ALA A 43 -6.72 -9.81 -1.42
N ALA A 44 -6.49 -8.56 -1.80
CA ALA A 44 -7.54 -7.61 -2.13
C ALA A 44 -8.14 -7.83 -3.53
N ASP A 45 -9.42 -7.47 -3.68
CA ASP A 45 -10.05 -7.35 -4.99
C ASP A 45 -9.74 -5.95 -5.56
N PRO A 46 -8.98 -5.84 -6.66
CA PRO A 46 -8.63 -4.55 -7.26
C PRO A 46 -9.82 -3.87 -7.96
N GLY A 47 -11.00 -4.49 -7.97
CA GLY A 47 -12.26 -3.90 -8.46
C GLY A 47 -12.77 -2.73 -7.64
N ASP A 48 -12.35 -2.59 -6.37
CA ASP A 48 -12.74 -1.48 -5.48
C ASP A 48 -11.53 -0.97 -4.68
N LEU A 49 -10.84 0.02 -5.25
CA LEU A 49 -9.65 0.62 -4.64
C LEU A 49 -9.98 1.46 -3.40
N ASP A 50 -11.19 2.01 -3.30
CA ASP A 50 -11.58 2.82 -2.15
C ASP A 50 -11.69 1.94 -0.91
N VAL A 51 -12.36 0.79 -1.04
CA VAL A 51 -12.45 -0.21 0.05
C VAL A 51 -11.08 -0.74 0.44
N LEU A 52 -10.19 -0.98 -0.53
CA LEU A 52 -8.82 -1.40 -0.27
C LEU A 52 -8.04 -0.32 0.50
N ALA A 53 -8.11 0.94 0.06
CA ALA A 53 -7.44 2.06 0.73
C ALA A 53 -7.92 2.20 2.18
N ASP A 54 -9.23 2.17 2.40
CA ASP A 54 -9.82 2.22 3.74
C ASP A 54 -9.35 1.07 4.62
N SER A 55 -9.30 -0.16 4.08
CA SER A 55 -8.80 -1.32 4.81
C SER A 55 -7.34 -1.16 5.24
N LEU A 56 -6.47 -0.68 4.35
CA LEU A 56 -5.03 -0.50 4.64
C LEU A 56 -4.81 0.60 5.69
N ILE A 57 -5.49 1.73 5.53
CA ILE A 57 -5.40 2.85 6.48
C ILE A 57 -5.92 2.41 7.85
N HIS A 58 -7.07 1.74 7.90
CA HIS A 58 -7.66 1.28 9.15
C HIS A 58 -6.86 0.15 9.81
N HIS A 59 -6.22 -0.72 9.02
CA HIS A 59 -5.29 -1.71 9.55
C HIS A 59 -4.19 -1.00 10.35
N ALA A 60 -3.48 -0.06 9.71
CA ALA A 60 -2.38 0.64 10.34
C ALA A 60 -2.82 1.51 11.53
N GLU A 61 -4.10 1.93 11.62
CA GLU A 61 -4.64 2.74 12.74
C GLU A 61 -4.72 1.94 14.03
N ARG A 62 -4.94 0.63 13.89
CA ARG A 62 -5.17 -0.28 15.02
C ARG A 62 -3.88 -0.89 15.54
N THR A 63 -2.81 -0.90 14.75
CA THR A 63 -1.57 -1.60 15.07
C THR A 63 -0.76 -0.87 16.16
N ALA A 64 -0.73 0.48 16.16
CA ALA A 64 -0.04 1.24 17.20
C ALA A 64 -0.44 2.74 17.25
N PRO A 65 -0.12 3.46 18.35
CA PRO A 65 -0.12 4.92 18.35
C PRO A 65 0.87 5.43 17.30
N ARG A 66 0.38 6.23 16.36
CA ARG A 66 1.17 6.70 15.21
C ARG A 66 1.95 7.96 15.53
N HIS A 67 3.12 8.07 14.90
CA HIS A 67 4.03 9.21 15.04
C HIS A 67 4.10 10.08 13.78
N ASP A 68 3.66 9.59 12.62
CA ASP A 68 3.77 10.28 11.33
C ASP A 68 2.47 10.25 10.50
N ASP A 69 2.40 11.12 9.48
CA ASP A 69 1.28 11.28 8.57
C ASP A 69 1.19 10.14 7.54
N ILE A 70 -0.04 9.79 7.16
CA ILE A 70 -0.29 8.78 6.13
C ILE A 70 -0.81 9.41 4.86
N ALA A 71 -0.12 9.13 3.77
CA ALA A 71 -0.64 9.26 2.42
C ALA A 71 -0.54 7.91 1.72
N LEU A 72 -1.62 7.53 1.02
CA LEU A 72 -1.70 6.32 0.21
C LEU A 72 -2.27 6.69 -1.16
N LEU A 73 -1.60 6.25 -2.22
CA LEU A 73 -2.08 6.32 -3.60
C LEU A 73 -2.11 4.91 -4.18
N LEU A 74 -3.30 4.48 -4.61
CA LEU A 74 -3.52 3.21 -5.31
C LEU A 74 -3.82 3.46 -6.78
N ILE A 75 -3.16 2.71 -7.64
CA ILE A 75 -3.38 2.75 -9.09
C ILE A 75 -3.63 1.31 -9.57
N HIS A 76 -4.79 1.08 -10.14
CA HIS A 76 -5.12 -0.14 -10.86
C HIS A 76 -5.39 0.24 -12.33
N PRO A 77 -4.46 -0.07 -13.26
CA PRO A 77 -4.64 0.25 -14.66
C PRO A 77 -5.78 -0.60 -15.23
N GLN A 78 -6.93 0.03 -15.46
CA GLN A 78 -8.03 -0.63 -16.14
C GLN A 78 -7.72 -0.69 -17.63
N HIS A 79 -7.65 -1.91 -18.17
CA HIS A 79 -7.71 -2.09 -19.61
C HIS A 79 -9.12 -1.72 -20.05
N GLN A 80 -9.29 -0.52 -20.61
CA GLN A 80 -10.52 -0.18 -21.29
C GLN A 80 -10.53 -0.95 -22.63
N PRO A 81 -11.50 -1.85 -22.85
CA PRO A 81 -11.60 -2.60 -24.11
C PRO A 81 -11.88 -1.69 -25.30
#